data_AF-A0A9D5EEI1-F1
#
_entry.id   AF-A0A9D5EEI1-F1
#
_cell.length_a   1.000
_cell.length_b   1.000
_cell.length_c   1.000
_cell.angle_alpha   90.00
_cell.angle_beta   90.00
_cell.angle_gamma   90.00
#
_symmetry.space_group_name_H-M   'P 1'
#
loop_
_entity.id
_entity.type
_entity.pdbx_description
1 polymer ?
#
loop_
_entity_poly.entity_id
_entity_poly.type
_entity_poly.pdbx_seq_one_letter_code
_entity_poly.pdbx_strand_id
1 'polypeptide(L)'
;MAFSSPISGSLGSLAPGGLRSIEAGPEPLTPARSGQGRARAGSVDAQGQPRGVDSVELSSESRRLAQTTPARDELVRSVRAAIESDTYVTQDKIDIAAERLLADLTR
;
A
#
# COMPACT_ATOMS: atom_id res chain seq x y z
N MET A 1 50.59 -8.44 2.80
CA MET A 1 50.38 -7.20 3.58
C MET A 1 50.88 -6.03 2.74
N ALA A 2 49.98 -5.16 2.29
CA ALA A 2 50.32 -3.90 1.63
C ALA A 2 49.14 -2.92 1.83
N PHE A 3 49.36 -1.89 2.66
CA PHE A 3 48.48 -0.73 2.83
C PHE A 3 49.25 0.49 2.30
N SER A 4 48.65 1.22 1.36
CA SER A 4 49.14 2.48 0.78
C SER A 4 47.92 3.08 0.06
N SER A 5 47.44 4.32 0.24
CA SER A 5 47.90 5.54 0.91
C SER A 5 46.66 6.41 1.25
N PRO A 6 46.79 7.46 2.09
CA PRO A 6 45.68 8.28 2.56
C PRO A 6 45.30 9.47 1.65
N ILE A 7 44.07 9.91 1.95
CA ILE A 7 43.28 11.07 1.54
C ILE A 7 44.09 12.37 1.45
N SER A 8 43.96 13.11 0.35
CA SER A 8 44.24 14.54 0.28
C SER A 8 43.50 15.21 -0.88
N GLY A 9 42.84 16.35 -0.61
CA GLY A 9 42.08 17.15 -1.56
C GLY A 9 40.91 17.86 -0.88
N SER A 10 41.18 18.79 0.03
CA SER A 10 41.19 20.24 -0.20
C SER A 10 39.82 20.89 0.03
N LEU A 11 39.71 21.54 1.19
CA LEU A 11 38.63 22.43 1.62
C LEU A 11 38.82 23.84 1.05
N GLY A 12 37.69 24.48 0.72
CA GLY A 12 37.53 25.92 0.55
C GLY A 12 37.07 26.32 -0.86
N SER A 13 36.16 27.27 -1.08
CA SER A 13 35.39 28.15 -0.19
C SER A 13 34.52 29.06 -1.10
N LEU A 14 33.22 29.19 -0.80
CA LEU A 14 32.28 30.33 -1.04
C LEU A 14 32.15 30.92 -2.47
N ALA A 15 31.02 30.70 -3.20
CA ALA A 15 29.75 31.49 -3.25
C ALA A 15 29.89 32.87 -3.97
N PRO A 16 28.86 33.50 -4.62
CA PRO A 16 27.41 33.30 -4.51
C PRO A 16 26.66 33.32 -5.88
N GLY A 17 25.34 33.10 -5.86
CA GLY A 17 24.45 33.66 -6.89
C GLY A 17 23.81 32.64 -7.84
N GLY A 18 22.53 32.39 -7.61
CA GLY A 18 21.69 31.64 -8.54
C GLY A 18 20.65 30.76 -7.86
N LEU A 19 19.91 31.30 -6.89
CA LEU A 19 18.65 30.71 -6.48
C LEU A 19 17.67 30.82 -7.66
N ARG A 20 17.74 29.87 -8.59
CA ARG A 20 16.64 29.65 -9.52
C ARG A 20 15.57 28.92 -8.72
N SER A 21 14.55 29.68 -8.34
CA SER A 21 13.26 29.18 -7.92
C SER A 21 12.83 28.09 -8.90
N ILE A 22 12.97 26.84 -8.50
CA ILE A 22 12.19 25.75 -9.09
C ILE A 22 10.78 26.00 -8.57
N GLU A 23 10.04 26.70 -9.42
CA GLU A 23 8.60 26.73 -9.54
C GLU A 23 8.00 25.45 -8.94
N ALA A 24 7.15 25.63 -7.93
CA ALA A 24 6.40 24.56 -7.32
C ALA A 24 5.63 23.82 -8.42
N GLY A 25 6.15 22.65 -8.81
CA GLY A 25 5.48 21.75 -9.72
C GLY A 25 4.11 21.35 -9.15
N PRO A 26 3.13 21.02 -10.01
CA PRO A 26 1.81 20.61 -9.56
C PRO A 26 1.96 19.47 -8.55
N GLU A 27 1.23 19.61 -7.45
CA GLU A 27 1.32 18.73 -6.28
C GLU A 27 1.39 17.24 -6.65
N PRO A 28 2.11 16.42 -5.86
CA PRO A 28 2.05 14.98 -6.05
C PRO A 28 0.59 14.54 -5.94
N LEU A 29 0.02 14.08 -7.05
CA LEU A 29 -1.27 13.40 -7.07
C LEU A 29 -1.15 12.22 -6.11
N THR A 30 -1.67 12.43 -4.90
CA THR A 30 -1.78 11.38 -3.90
C THR A 30 -2.60 10.28 -4.55
N PRO A 31 -2.12 9.02 -4.60
CA PRO A 31 -2.95 7.94 -5.11
C PRO A 31 -4.19 7.87 -4.23
N ALA A 32 -5.34 8.23 -4.81
CA ALA A 32 -6.64 8.02 -4.19
C ALA A 32 -6.68 6.54 -3.79
N ARG A 33 -6.68 6.28 -2.48
CA ARG A 33 -6.76 4.94 -1.88
C ARG A 33 -7.99 4.27 -2.48
N SER A 34 -7.75 3.45 -3.50
CA SER A 34 -8.76 2.61 -4.14
C SER A 34 -9.36 1.74 -3.05
N GLY A 35 -10.51 2.18 -2.54
CA GLY A 35 -11.22 1.56 -1.45
C GLY A 35 -11.55 0.13 -1.84
N GLN A 36 -11.04 -0.80 -1.04
CA GLN A 36 -11.39 -2.21 -1.06
C GLN A 36 -12.91 -2.37 -1.18
N GLY A 37 -13.32 -3.21 -2.13
CA GLY A 37 -14.69 -3.65 -2.29
C GLY A 37 -15.21 -4.22 -0.97
N ARG A 38 -15.96 -3.41 -0.24
CA ARG A 38 -16.84 -3.84 0.82
C ARG A 38 -18.23 -3.57 0.28
N ALA A 39 -18.90 -4.62 -0.20
CA ALA A 39 -20.33 -4.58 -0.43
C ALA A 39 -20.98 -4.23 0.92
N ARG A 40 -21.20 -2.94 1.15
CA ARG A 40 -21.83 -2.41 2.36
C ARG A 40 -23.26 -2.08 2.00
N ALA A 41 -24.18 -2.64 2.77
CA ALA A 41 -25.57 -2.23 2.84
C ALA A 41 -25.67 -0.70 2.74
N GLY A 42 -26.59 -0.21 1.92
CA GLY A 42 -26.71 1.19 1.54
C GLY A 42 -26.58 2.11 2.75
N SER A 43 -25.59 3.00 2.72
CA SER A 43 -25.42 4.01 3.75
C SER A 43 -26.57 5.00 3.64
N VAL A 44 -27.50 4.94 4.59
CA VAL A 44 -28.51 5.98 4.81
C VAL A 44 -27.88 7.18 5.50
N ASP A 45 -28.31 8.39 5.16
CA ASP A 45 -27.97 9.59 5.90
C ASP A 45 -28.70 9.65 7.25
N ALA A 46 -28.41 10.69 8.06
CA ALA A 46 -29.02 10.86 9.38
C ALA A 46 -30.55 11.07 9.34
N GLN A 47 -31.13 11.24 8.14
CA GLN A 47 -32.55 11.44 7.88
C GLN A 47 -33.19 10.18 7.24
N GLY A 48 -32.43 9.08 7.13
CA GLY A 48 -32.91 7.82 6.58
C GLY A 48 -33.02 7.81 5.05
N GLN A 49 -32.52 8.83 4.34
CA GLN A 49 -32.51 8.82 2.89
C GLN A 49 -31.29 8.06 2.37
N PRO A 50 -31.46 7.24 1.31
CA PRO A 50 -30.34 6.57 0.67
C PRO A 50 -29.40 7.64 0.10
N ARG A 51 -28.15 7.67 0.58
CA ARG A 51 -27.13 8.51 -0.04
C ARG A 51 -27.00 8.11 -1.50
N GLY A 52 -26.93 9.10 -2.40
CA GLY A 52 -26.63 8.86 -3.81
C GLY A 52 -25.33 8.07 -3.91
N VAL A 53 -25.41 6.83 -4.36
CA VAL A 53 -24.24 5.96 -4.54
C VAL A 53 -23.77 6.16 -5.97
N ASP A 54 -22.59 6.75 -6.13
CA ASP A 54 -21.91 6.75 -7.41
C ASP A 54 -21.58 5.31 -7.78
N SER A 55 -22.12 4.85 -8.91
CA SER A 55 -21.83 3.52 -9.45
C SER A 55 -20.64 3.60 -10.39
N VAL A 56 -19.64 2.75 -10.16
CA VAL A 56 -18.49 2.59 -11.05
C VAL A 56 -18.59 1.22 -11.72
N GLU A 57 -18.71 1.21 -13.04
CA GLU A 57 -18.67 -0.04 -13.81
C GLU A 57 -17.23 -0.51 -14.02
N LEU A 58 -16.96 -1.79 -13.73
CA LEU A 58 -15.69 -2.42 -14.07
C LEU A 58 -15.56 -2.56 -15.59
N SER A 59 -14.40 -2.20 -16.14
CA SER A 59 -14.10 -2.40 -17.55
C SER A 59 -14.12 -3.89 -17.93
N SER A 60 -14.44 -4.18 -19.19
CA SER A 60 -14.42 -5.55 -19.74
C SER A 60 -13.06 -6.23 -19.52
N GLU A 61 -11.96 -5.50 -19.71
CA GLU A 61 -10.60 -6.00 -19.49
C GLU A 61 -10.34 -6.35 -18.02
N SER A 62 -10.81 -5.52 -17.07
CA SER A 62 -10.68 -5.79 -15.63
C SER A 62 -11.42 -7.08 -15.25
N ARG A 63 -12.61 -7.29 -15.79
CA ARG A 63 -13.39 -8.53 -15.57
C ARG A 63 -12.69 -9.76 -16.14
N ARG A 64 -12.13 -9.66 -17.34
CA ARG A 64 -11.41 -10.75 -18.02
C ARG A 64 -10.14 -11.15 -17.26
N LEU A 65 -9.39 -10.18 -16.74
CA LEU A 65 -8.18 -10.44 -15.94
C LEU A 65 -8.49 -11.11 -14.59
N ALA A 66 -9.58 -10.70 -13.93
CA ALA A 66 -10.02 -11.33 -12.68
C ALA A 66 -10.40 -12.82 -12.89
N GLN A 67 -11.02 -13.15 -14.03
CA GLN A 67 -11.42 -14.53 -14.36
C GLN A 67 -10.25 -15.43 -14.76
N THR A 68 -9.14 -14.85 -15.22
CA THR A 68 -7.98 -15.61 -15.73
C THR A 68 -6.89 -15.82 -14.69
N THR A 69 -7.00 -15.19 -13.52
CA THR A 69 -6.03 -15.39 -12.43
C THR A 69 -6.29 -16.77 -11.80
N PRO A 70 -5.43 -17.77 -11.99
CA PRO A 70 -5.64 -19.08 -11.41
C PRO A 70 -5.59 -18.98 -9.89
N ALA A 71 -6.48 -19.73 -9.23
CA ALA A 71 -6.37 -19.94 -7.79
C ALA A 71 -4.98 -20.51 -7.48
N ARG A 72 -4.33 -19.97 -6.44
CA ARG A 72 -3.02 -20.47 -5.99
C ARG A 72 -3.24 -21.73 -5.15
N ASP A 73 -3.69 -22.81 -5.80
CA ASP A 73 -4.14 -24.04 -5.13
C ASP A 73 -3.08 -24.62 -4.18
N GLU A 74 -1.81 -24.51 -4.56
CA GLU A 74 -0.69 -24.92 -3.70
C GLU A 74 -0.60 -24.10 -2.40
N LEU A 75 -0.74 -22.77 -2.52
CA LEU A 75 -0.73 -21.88 -1.36
C LEU A 75 -1.93 -22.16 -0.45
N VAL A 76 -3.10 -22.39 -1.03
CA VAL A 76 -4.30 -22.75 -0.26
C VAL A 76 -4.08 -24.06 0.48
N ARG A 77 -3.50 -25.06 -0.19
CA ARG A 77 -3.17 -26.35 0.42
C ARG A 77 -2.16 -26.20 1.55
N SER A 78 -1.09 -25.43 1.34
CA SER A 78 -0.06 -25.21 2.37
C SER A 78 -0.61 -24.47 3.59
N VAL A 79 -1.47 -23.46 3.36
CA VAL A 79 -2.13 -22.73 4.44
C VAL A 79 -3.06 -23.65 5.23
N ARG A 80 -3.84 -24.49 4.54
CA ARG A 80 -4.73 -25.45 5.20
C ARG A 80 -3.95 -26.44 6.06
N ALA A 81 -2.90 -27.03 5.52
CA ALA A 81 -2.04 -27.95 6.27
C ALA A 81 -1.46 -27.29 7.52
N ALA A 82 -0.98 -26.04 7.41
CA ALA A 82 -0.44 -25.30 8.56
C ALA A 82 -1.50 -25.00 9.63
N ILE A 83 -2.77 -24.80 9.25
CA ILE A 83 -3.87 -24.59 10.20
C ILE A 83 -4.20 -25.90 10.91
N GLU A 84 -4.28 -27.01 10.16
CA GLU A 84 -4.54 -28.34 10.71
C GLU A 84 -3.45 -28.80 11.67
N SER A 85 -2.18 -28.41 11.44
CA SER A 85 -1.06 -28.69 12.34
C SER A 85 -0.87 -27.66 13.46
N ASP A 86 -1.77 -26.69 13.59
CA ASP A 86 -1.70 -25.59 14.58
C ASP A 86 -0.40 -24.76 14.51
N THR A 87 0.29 -24.77 13.37
CA THR A 87 1.52 -24.00 13.12
C THR A 87 1.27 -22.74 12.30
N TYR A 88 0.01 -22.47 11.95
CA TYR A 88 -0.33 -21.31 11.14
C TYR A 88 -0.22 -20.00 11.92
N VAL A 89 -0.59 -20.00 13.20
CA VAL A 89 -0.53 -18.82 14.07
C VAL A 89 0.88 -18.71 14.66
N THR A 90 1.50 -17.55 14.46
CA THR A 90 2.85 -17.23 14.96
C THR A 90 2.81 -15.83 15.55
N GLN A 91 3.77 -15.51 16.43
CA GLN A 91 3.84 -14.19 17.06
C GLN A 91 3.92 -13.07 16.02
N ASP A 92 4.78 -13.21 15.02
CA ASP A 92 4.93 -12.24 13.94
C ASP A 92 3.62 -11.97 13.19
N LYS A 93 2.80 -13.01 12.95
CA LYS A 93 1.49 -12.84 12.29
C LYS A 93 0.49 -12.11 13.18
N ILE A 94 0.57 -12.29 14.49
CA ILE A 94 -0.27 -11.58 15.46
C ILE A 94 0.12 -10.10 15.48
N ASP A 95 1.41 -9.80 15.55
CA ASP A 95 1.93 -8.43 15.59
C ASP A 95 1.53 -7.67 14.31
N ILE A 96 1.75 -8.28 13.14
CA ILE A 96 1.32 -7.71 11.85
C ILE A 96 -0.20 -7.52 11.79
N ALA A 97 -0.98 -8.48 12.30
CA ALA A 97 -2.43 -8.37 12.33
C ALA A 97 -2.89 -7.22 13.24
N ALA A 98 -2.25 -7.06 14.40
CA ALA A 98 -2.54 -5.99 15.35
C ALA A 98 -2.19 -4.61 14.77
N GLU A 99 -1.02 -4.46 14.15
CA GLU A 99 -0.63 -3.20 13.48
C GLU A 99 -1.61 -2.82 12.37
N ARG A 100 -2.01 -3.77 11.53
CA ARG A 100 -2.98 -3.54 10.45
C ARG A 100 -4.36 -3.17 10.98
N LEU A 101 -4.80 -3.84 12.06
CA LEU A 101 -6.06 -3.53 12.71
C LEU A 101 -6.03 -2.12 13.30
N LEU A 102 -4.95 -1.75 13.99
CA LEU A 102 -4.77 -0.41 14.53
C LEU A 102 -4.80 0.64 13.42
N ALA A 103 -4.06 0.41 12.33
CA ALA A 103 -4.04 1.31 11.18
C ALA A 103 -5.42 1.48 10.50
N ASP A 104 -6.27 0.45 10.51
CA ASP A 104 -7.64 0.54 9.97
C ASP A 104 -8.57 1.32 10.91
N LEU A 105 -8.39 1.22 12.22
CA LEU A 105 -9.19 1.93 13.22
C LEU A 105 -8.84 3.42 13.34
N THR A 106 -7.59 3.79 13.06
CA THR A 106 -7.13 5.19 13.15
C THR A 106 -7.25 5.98 11.84
N ARG A 107 -7.89 5.41 10.81
CA ARG A 107 -8.10 6.04 9.51
C ARG A 107 -9.53 6.57 9.36
#